data_AF-A0A6D0IGA7-F1
#
_entry.id   AF-A0A6D0IGA7-F1
#
_cell.length_a   1.000
_cell.length_b   1.000
_cell.length_c   1.000
_cell.angle_alpha   90.00
_cell.angle_beta   90.00
_cell.angle_gamma   90.00
#
_symmetry.space_group_name_H-M   'P 1'
#
loop_
_entity.id
_entity.type
_entity.pdbx_description
1 polymer ?
#
loop_
_entity_poly.entity_id
_entity_poly.type
_entity_poly.pdbx_seq_one_letter_code
_entity_poly.pdbx_strand_id
1 'polypeptide(L)' 'KDAALIGEVVERKGVRLAGLYGVKRTLDLPHAEPLPRIC' A
#
# COMPACT_ATOMS: atom_id res chain seq x y z
N LYS A 1 6.21 -13.68 -14.48
CA LYS A 1 7.17 -14.27 -13.50
C LYS A 1 7.38 -13.31 -12.32
N ASP A 2 6.43 -12.40 -12.07
CA ASP A 2 6.67 -11.14 -11.35
C ASP A 2 5.96 -11.12 -9.99
N ALA A 3 5.65 -12.29 -9.47
CA ALA A 3 5.07 -12.44 -8.14
C ALA A 3 6.16 -12.16 -7.08
N ALA A 4 5.79 -11.41 -6.05
CA ALA A 4 6.64 -11.12 -4.91
C ALA A 4 5.81 -11.02 -3.63
N LEU A 5 6.44 -11.37 -2.50
CA LEU A 5 5.92 -10.99 -1.18
C LEU A 5 6.20 -9.50 -0.98
N ILE A 6 5.14 -8.70 -0.80
CA ILE A 6 5.24 -7.24 -0.68
C ILE A 6 5.04 -6.71 0.75
N GLY A 7 4.77 -7.59 1.71
CA GLY A 7 4.55 -7.20 3.10
C GLY A 7 4.07 -8.34 3.99
N GLU A 8 3.73 -7.97 5.22
CA GLU A 8 3.26 -8.86 6.29
C GLU A 8 2.10 -8.19 7.05
N VAL A 9 1.31 -9.01 7.75
CA VAL A 9 0.25 -8.53 8.63
C VAL A 9 0.82 -8.28 10.02
N VAL A 10 0.46 -7.13 10.61
CA VAL A 10 0.86 -6.73 11.96
C VAL A 10 -0.37 -6.34 12.79
N GLU A 11 -0.26 -6.34 14.11
CA GLU A 11 -1.38 -6.00 15.01
C GLU A 11 -1.88 -4.54 14.87
N ARG A 12 -1.01 -3.66 14.35
CA ARG A 12 -1.33 -2.24 14.16
C ARG A 12 -2.34 -2.05 13.04
N LYS A 13 -3.38 -1.26 13.32
CA LYS A 13 -4.36 -0.83 12.29
C LYS A 13 -3.73 0.07 11.22
N GLY A 14 -4.14 -0.12 9.97
CA GLY A 14 -3.74 0.69 8.81
C GLY A 14 -2.63 0.06 7.96
N VAL A 15 -2.36 0.65 6.80
CA VAL A 15 -1.34 0.19 5.85
C VAL A 15 -0.16 1.16 5.84
N ARG A 16 1.07 0.63 5.75
CA ARG A 16 2.29 1.44 5.69
C ARG A 16 3.19 0.97 4.56
N LEU A 17 3.75 1.92 3.83
CA LEU A 17 4.76 1.66 2.81
C LEU A 17 6.15 1.86 3.40
N ALA A 18 7.05 0.92 3.13
CA ALA A 18 8.48 1.08 3.37
C ALA A 18 9.14 1.59 2.09
N GLY A 19 9.69 2.80 2.13
CA GLY A 19 10.51 3.32 1.04
C GLY A 19 11.86 2.60 0.96
N LEU A 20 12.62 2.87 -0.10
CA LEU A 20 13.92 2.25 -0.38
C LEU A 20 14.91 2.28 0.81
N TYR A 21 14.83 3.33 1.62
CA TYR A 21 15.70 3.54 2.78
C TYR A 21 15.04 3.18 4.12
N GLY A 22 13.98 2.36 4.11
CA GLY A 22 13.29 1.91 5.32
C GLY A 22 12.39 2.96 5.98
N VAL A 23 12.28 4.17 5.40
CA VAL A 23 11.36 5.19 5.86
C VAL A 23 9.93 4.70 5.66
N LYS A 24 9.16 4.63 6.75
CA LYS A 24 7.79 4.13 6.75
C LYS A 24 6.79 5.29 6.73
N ARG A 25 5.89 5.30 5.74
CA ARG A 25 4.79 6.27 5.62
C ARG A 25 3.44 5.56 5.64
N THR A 26 2.40 6.24 6.09
CA THR A 26 1.04 5.73 6.01
C THR A 26 0.60 5.69 4.54
N LEU A 27 -0.07 4.62 4.14
CA LEU A 27 -0.79 4.56 2.87
C LEU A 27 -2.24 4.91 3.16
N ASP A 28 -2.64 6.10 2.75
CA ASP A 28 -4.00 6.58 2.91
C ASP A 28 -4.90 5.98 1.82
N LEU A 29 -6.14 5.67 2.21
CA LEU A 29 -7.15 5.20 1.28
C LEU A 29 -7.50 6.35 0.31
N PRO A 30 -7.51 6.11 -1.02
CA PRO A 30 -7.96 7.13 -1.95
C PRO A 30 -9.41 7.51 -1.67
N HIS A 31 -9.69 8.81 -1.73
CA HIS A 31 -11.03 9.34 -1.46
C HIS A 31 -12.10 8.76 -2.40
N ALA A 32 -11.75 8.58 -3.67
CA ALA A 32 -12.57 7.94 -4.70
C ALA A 32 -11.65 7.32 -5.76
N GLU A 33 -12.19 6.40 -6.56
CA GLU A 33 -11.48 5.88 -7.73
C GLU A 33 -11.36 7.00 -8.78
N PRO A 34 -10.14 7.49 -9.08
CA PRO A 34 -9.97 8.64 -9.97
C PRO A 34 -10.27 8.34 -11.44
N LEU A 35 -10.24 7.07 -11.85
CA LEU A 35 -10.34 6.71 -13.25
C LEU A 35 -11.73 6.17 -13.61
N PRO A 36 -12.44 6.80 -14.58
CA PRO A 36 -13.77 6.37 -14.96
C PRO A 36 -13.70 5.02 -15.71
N ARG A 37 -14.40 4.01 -15.18
CA ARG A 37 -14.53 2.65 -15.77
C ARG A 37 -13.20 1.88 -15.90
N ILE A 38 -12.32 1.97 -14.89
CA ILE A 38 -11.06 1.21 -14.84
C ILE A 38 -11.24 -0.28 -14.51
N CYS A 39 -12.43 -0.67 -14.02
CA CYS A 39 -12.75 -2.04 -13.63
C CYS A 39 -13.40 -2.82 -14.76
#